data_AF-A0A0U0W9M0-F1
#
_entry.id   AF-A0A0U0W9M0-F1
#
_cell.length_a   1.000
_cell.length_b   1.000
_cell.length_c   1.000
_cell.angle_alpha   90.00
_cell.angle_beta   90.00
_cell.angle_gamma   90.00
#
_symmetry.space_group_name_H-M   'P 1'
#
loop_
_entity.id
_entity.type
_entity.pdbx_description
1 polymer ?
#
loop_
_entity_poly.entity_id
_entity_poly.type
_entity_poly.pdbx_seq_one_letter_code
_entity_poly.pdbx_strand_id
1 'polypeptide(L)'
;MPARATRRALLLAALGGLLIAGLVTAIPGGAGPGRLAGYLESNPVPSTASSSGAAFNRAGSGDCLMWPDATPESASLVKCADDHKFEVAESIDLRAFPGSEYGPNAAPPSPARIQQITSEQCETAVRNYLGPKFDPNSKFTVSLLWPGDRAWRQSGDRRVLCGLQLPGPNNQQEAFTGKVADVDQSKVWPSGTCLGIDPSTNQPTDVPVDCAAPHAVEVTGTVNLAARFPGALPAEPDQDGFIKDACTKMTDAYLAPVKLRNTTLTLIYPTVPLSSWTAGSRQVACSIGATLGNGGWATLLNSAKGQLLINGLPPVPPPDIPEERLTMPPIPVQVPAQPPAANPAPEAPQPAPAG
;
A
#
# COMPACT_ATOMS: atom_id res chain seq x y z
N MET A 1 -16.05 -64.14 -34.05
CA MET A 1 -15.76 -64.51 -32.64
C MET A 1 -14.37 -65.14 -32.60
N PRO A 2 -13.51 -64.98 -31.58
CA PRO A 2 -13.08 -63.83 -30.75
C PRO A 2 -11.57 -63.50 -31.02
N ALA A 3 -11.05 -62.29 -30.85
CA ALA A 3 -10.60 -61.53 -29.66
C ALA A 3 -9.31 -62.00 -28.94
N ARG A 4 -8.30 -61.10 -29.02
CA ARG A 4 -7.26 -60.70 -28.03
C ARG A 4 -6.40 -61.76 -27.33
N ALA A 5 -5.08 -61.55 -27.42
CA ALA A 5 -4.12 -61.99 -26.40
C ALA A 5 -3.06 -60.90 -26.13
N THR A 6 -3.04 -60.47 -24.88
CA THR A 6 -2.12 -59.55 -24.19
C THR A 6 -0.74 -60.20 -23.97
N ARG A 7 0.37 -59.45 -24.08
CA ARG A 7 1.69 -59.68 -23.41
C ARG A 7 2.61 -58.48 -23.70
N ARG A 8 2.83 -57.57 -22.74
CA ARG A 8 3.98 -57.51 -21.80
C ARG A 8 5.36 -57.48 -22.49
N ALA A 9 6.02 -56.31 -22.44
CA ALA A 9 7.45 -56.21 -22.17
C ALA A 9 7.77 -54.80 -21.63
N LEU A 10 8.26 -54.76 -20.38
CA LEU A 10 8.90 -53.61 -19.76
C LEU A 10 10.16 -53.22 -20.55
N LEU A 11 10.58 -51.96 -20.46
CA LEU A 11 11.93 -51.62 -19.99
C LEU A 11 12.01 -50.12 -19.63
N LEU A 12 12.55 -49.89 -18.45
CA LEU A 12 12.77 -48.62 -17.76
C LEU A 12 13.97 -47.86 -18.35
N ALA A 13 13.89 -46.54 -18.38
CA ALA A 13 15.03 -45.66 -18.14
C ALA A 13 14.53 -44.43 -17.38
N ALA A 14 14.87 -44.41 -16.08
CA ALA A 14 14.64 -43.31 -15.16
C ALA A 14 15.51 -42.10 -15.51
N LEU A 15 15.01 -40.90 -15.21
CA LEU A 15 15.68 -39.66 -14.80
C LEU A 15 14.54 -38.63 -14.69
N GLY A 16 14.08 -38.26 -13.49
CA GLY A 16 14.84 -37.44 -12.56
C GLY A 16 14.40 -35.98 -12.75
N GLY A 17 13.32 -35.57 -12.09
CA GLY A 17 12.83 -34.19 -12.14
C GLY A 17 11.87 -33.96 -10.97
N LEU A 18 12.37 -33.30 -9.94
CA LEU A 18 11.67 -33.02 -8.69
C LEU A 18 10.33 -32.30 -8.92
N LEU A 19 9.24 -32.90 -8.43
CA LEU A 19 8.03 -32.17 -8.09
C LEU A 19 8.25 -31.52 -6.71
N ILE A 20 8.72 -30.27 -6.68
CA ILE A 20 8.56 -29.42 -5.50
C ILE A 20 7.19 -28.77 -5.63
N ALA A 21 6.20 -29.41 -5.02
CA ALA A 21 4.97 -28.73 -4.64
C ALA A 21 5.35 -27.68 -3.58
N GLY A 22 5.34 -26.41 -3.97
CA GLY A 22 5.55 -25.29 -3.05
C GLY A 22 4.40 -25.21 -2.05
N LEU A 23 4.56 -25.86 -0.90
CA LEU A 23 3.84 -25.46 0.30
C LEU A 23 4.38 -24.09 0.71
N VAL A 24 3.57 -23.05 0.54
CA VAL A 24 3.79 -21.76 1.19
C VAL A 24 3.53 -21.98 2.68
N THR A 25 4.57 -22.32 3.43
CA THR A 25 4.56 -22.18 4.89
C THR A 25 4.59 -20.70 5.19
N ALA A 26 3.44 -20.12 5.53
CA ALA A 26 3.37 -18.82 6.17
C ALA A 26 4.20 -18.89 7.45
N ILE A 27 5.35 -18.22 7.46
CA ILE A 27 6.12 -17.99 8.68
C ILE A 27 5.43 -16.81 9.38
N PRO A 28 4.82 -16.99 10.57
CA PRO A 28 4.31 -15.86 11.32
C PRO A 28 5.51 -15.05 11.83
N GLY A 29 5.77 -13.92 11.17
CA GLY A 29 6.65 -12.89 11.70
C GLY A 29 6.13 -12.42 13.06
N GLY A 30 7.04 -12.28 14.02
CA GLY A 30 6.73 -12.08 15.43
C GLY A 30 5.78 -10.90 15.68
N ALA A 31 4.67 -11.21 16.35
CA ALA A 31 3.74 -10.24 16.88
C ALA A 31 4.35 -9.51 18.09
N GLY A 32 4.82 -8.29 17.87
CA GLY A 32 4.84 -7.27 18.91
C GLY A 32 3.42 -6.74 19.16
N PRO A 33 3.10 -6.21 20.35
CA PRO A 33 1.75 -5.82 20.69
C PRO A 33 1.25 -4.63 19.83
N GLY A 34 0.28 -4.91 18.96
CA GLY A 34 -0.81 -3.98 18.65
C GLY A 34 -0.53 -2.79 17.74
N ARG A 35 0.13 -2.97 16.60
CA ARG A 35 0.14 -1.93 15.54
C ARG A 35 -0.36 -2.47 14.19
N LEU A 36 -1.14 -1.61 13.54
CA LEU A 36 -2.05 -1.84 12.42
C LEU A 36 -1.33 -2.29 11.14
N ALA A 37 -0.91 -3.55 11.07
CA ALA A 37 -0.33 -4.15 9.87
C ALA A 37 -1.23 -3.97 8.63
N GLY A 38 -2.56 -3.93 8.79
CA GLY A 38 -3.51 -3.72 7.69
C GLY A 38 -3.44 -2.34 7.02
N TYR A 39 -2.85 -1.32 7.66
CA TYR A 39 -2.72 0.01 7.07
C TYR A 39 -1.69 0.06 5.93
N LEU A 40 -0.71 -0.85 5.90
CA LEU A 40 0.38 -0.86 4.91
C LEU A 40 0.04 -1.64 3.62
N GLU A 41 -0.99 -2.47 3.63
CA GLU A 41 -1.36 -3.33 2.49
C GLU A 41 -2.59 -2.86 1.71
N SER A 42 -3.12 -1.68 2.04
CA SER A 42 -4.30 -1.10 1.40
C SER A 42 -3.90 -0.22 0.22
N ASN A 43 -3.61 -0.82 -0.93
CA ASN A 43 -3.48 -0.07 -2.19
C ASN A 43 -4.79 -0.18 -2.99
N PRO A 44 -5.52 0.92 -3.23
CA PRO A 44 -6.72 0.89 -4.06
C PRO A 44 -6.37 0.44 -5.48
N VAL A 45 -7.26 -0.32 -6.10
CA VAL A 45 -7.15 -0.72 -7.50
C VAL A 45 -7.39 0.53 -8.37
N PRO A 46 -6.38 1.02 -9.12
CA PRO A 46 -6.50 2.31 -9.79
C PRO A 46 -7.40 2.27 -11.01
N SER A 47 -7.96 3.44 -11.32
CA SER A 47 -8.74 3.69 -12.53
C SER A 47 -7.84 3.56 -13.75
N THR A 48 -8.07 2.52 -14.52
CA THR A 48 -7.39 2.30 -15.80
C THR A 48 -8.02 3.22 -16.84
N ALA A 49 -7.21 4.08 -17.43
CA ALA A 49 -7.66 5.05 -18.42
C ALA A 49 -7.40 4.52 -19.84
N SER A 50 -8.35 4.77 -20.75
CA SER A 50 -8.13 4.53 -22.17
C SER A 50 -7.56 5.78 -22.83
N SER A 51 -6.37 5.67 -23.41
CA SER A 51 -5.73 6.74 -24.19
C SER A 51 -5.36 6.23 -25.57
N SER A 52 -5.62 7.01 -26.61
CA SER A 52 -5.27 6.66 -27.99
C SER A 52 -4.66 7.87 -28.69
N GLY A 53 -3.86 7.64 -29.73
CA GLY A 53 -3.30 8.72 -30.55
C GLY A 53 -1.77 8.80 -30.54
N ALA A 54 -1.25 9.84 -31.17
CA ALA A 54 0.18 9.95 -31.50
C ALA A 54 1.10 10.12 -30.28
N ALA A 55 0.60 10.68 -29.17
CA ALA A 55 1.36 10.76 -27.93
C ALA A 55 1.47 9.37 -27.28
N PHE A 56 0.36 8.67 -27.09
CA PHE A 56 0.32 7.30 -26.59
C PHE A 56 1.20 6.35 -27.41
N ASN A 57 1.16 6.46 -28.73
CA ASN A 57 1.95 5.62 -29.64
C ASN A 57 3.45 5.96 -29.68
N ARG A 58 3.88 7.10 -29.12
CA ARG A 58 5.30 7.48 -29.06
C ARG A 58 5.88 7.41 -27.65
N ALA A 59 5.03 7.43 -26.63
CA ALA A 59 5.46 7.44 -25.25
C ALA A 59 6.28 6.19 -24.90
N GLY A 60 7.45 6.42 -24.35
CA GLY A 60 8.38 5.40 -23.85
C GLY A 60 8.66 5.58 -22.36
N SER A 61 9.55 4.73 -21.84
CA SER A 61 9.99 4.79 -20.43
C SER A 61 10.54 6.18 -20.09
N GLY A 62 10.02 6.76 -19.01
CA GLY A 62 10.37 8.09 -18.52
C GLY A 62 9.63 9.26 -19.13
N ASP A 63 8.76 9.03 -20.12
CA ASP A 63 7.90 10.08 -20.68
C ASP A 63 6.73 10.40 -19.74
N CYS A 64 6.29 11.66 -19.77
CA CYS A 64 5.19 12.16 -18.96
C CYS A 64 4.03 12.60 -19.84
N LEU A 65 2.82 12.21 -19.44
CA LEU A 65 1.59 12.44 -20.19
C LEU A 65 0.63 13.34 -19.42
N MET A 66 0.08 14.31 -20.13
CA MET A 66 -0.96 15.20 -19.62
C MET A 66 -2.16 15.21 -20.55
N TRP A 67 -3.35 15.33 -19.97
CA TRP A 67 -4.61 15.53 -20.68
C TRP A 67 -5.54 16.45 -19.90
N PRO A 68 -6.40 17.22 -20.60
CA PRO A 68 -7.51 17.94 -20.00
C PRO A 68 -8.44 16.99 -19.25
N ASP A 69 -9.16 17.51 -18.26
CA ASP A 69 -9.98 16.69 -17.36
C ASP A 69 -10.93 15.72 -18.10
N ALA A 70 -11.06 14.52 -17.53
CA ALA A 70 -11.88 13.40 -18.01
C ALA A 70 -11.56 12.80 -19.40
N THR A 71 -10.53 13.25 -20.14
CA THR A 71 -10.27 12.76 -21.51
C THR A 71 -8.84 12.24 -21.74
N PRO A 72 -8.47 11.06 -21.21
CA PRO A 72 -7.13 10.48 -21.44
C PRO A 72 -6.84 10.20 -22.92
N GLU A 73 -7.87 10.06 -23.75
CA GLU A 73 -7.77 9.96 -25.22
C GLU A 73 -7.16 11.19 -25.91
N SER A 74 -7.07 12.32 -25.22
CA SER A 74 -6.42 13.54 -25.71
C SER A 74 -5.02 13.76 -25.11
N ALA A 75 -4.41 12.67 -24.62
CA ALA A 75 -3.08 12.73 -24.02
C ALA A 75 -2.04 13.38 -24.94
N SER A 76 -1.18 14.16 -24.33
CA SER A 76 -0.04 14.82 -24.93
C SER A 76 1.22 14.54 -24.12
N LEU A 77 2.36 14.46 -24.81
CA LEU A 77 3.67 14.37 -24.15
C LEU A 77 4.03 15.76 -23.62
N VAL A 78 4.38 15.82 -22.34
CA VAL A 78 4.84 17.03 -21.65
C VAL A 78 6.15 16.74 -20.93
N LYS A 79 6.86 17.78 -20.48
CA LYS A 79 8.03 17.57 -19.62
C LYS A 79 7.52 17.15 -18.24
N CYS A 80 8.19 16.22 -17.59
CA CYS A 80 7.83 15.82 -16.22
C CYS A 80 7.97 16.97 -15.21
N ALA A 81 8.72 18.02 -15.52
CA ALA A 81 8.79 19.23 -14.70
C ALA A 81 7.52 20.10 -14.78
N ASP A 82 6.71 19.91 -15.82
CA ASP A 82 5.40 20.53 -15.98
C ASP A 82 4.30 19.60 -15.42
N ASP A 83 3.09 20.14 -15.25
CA ASP A 83 1.94 19.36 -14.77
C ASP A 83 1.64 18.18 -15.70
N HIS A 84 1.59 16.98 -15.13
CA HIS A 84 1.23 15.76 -15.82
C HIS A 84 0.46 14.80 -14.89
N LYS A 85 -0.30 13.88 -15.47
CA LYS A 85 -1.14 12.93 -14.72
C LYS A 85 -0.57 11.51 -14.69
N PHE A 86 0.36 11.21 -15.60
CA PHE A 86 0.93 9.88 -15.74
C PHE A 86 2.40 9.92 -16.15
N GLU A 87 3.24 9.17 -15.44
CA GLU A 87 4.64 8.92 -15.81
C GLU A 87 4.78 7.48 -16.31
N VAL A 88 5.25 7.31 -17.53
CA VAL A 88 5.39 5.99 -18.17
C VAL A 88 6.62 5.28 -17.64
N ALA A 89 6.44 4.09 -17.08
CA ALA A 89 7.53 3.20 -16.69
C ALA A 89 7.96 2.30 -17.86
N GLU A 90 6.98 1.72 -18.58
CA GLU A 90 7.23 0.80 -19.68
C GLU A 90 6.10 0.84 -20.73
N SER A 91 6.46 0.60 -21.99
CA SER A 91 5.52 0.43 -23.10
C SER A 91 5.54 -1.04 -23.54
N ILE A 92 4.43 -1.74 -23.33
CA ILE A 92 4.32 -3.18 -23.57
C ILE A 92 3.45 -3.42 -24.80
N ASP A 93 3.95 -4.18 -25.77
CA ASP A 93 3.12 -4.69 -26.87
C ASP A 93 2.52 -6.04 -26.46
N LEU A 94 1.21 -6.07 -26.18
CA LEU A 94 0.55 -7.30 -25.74
C LEU A 94 0.61 -8.42 -26.79
N ARG A 95 0.88 -8.12 -28.07
CA ARG A 95 1.07 -9.16 -29.11
C ARG A 95 2.32 -10.00 -28.91
N ALA A 96 3.28 -9.53 -28.10
CA ALA A 96 4.47 -10.29 -27.78
C ALA A 96 4.18 -11.48 -26.86
N PHE A 97 3.05 -11.48 -26.15
CA PHE A 97 2.65 -12.62 -25.32
C PHE A 97 2.06 -13.74 -26.19
N PRO A 98 2.48 -15.00 -25.96
CA PRO A 98 1.98 -16.13 -26.73
C PRO A 98 0.50 -16.38 -26.46
N GLY A 99 -0.24 -16.79 -27.49
CA GLY A 99 -1.66 -17.17 -27.39
C GLY A 99 -2.57 -16.33 -28.28
N SER A 100 -3.88 -16.57 -28.18
CA SER A 100 -4.90 -15.88 -28.97
C SER A 100 -5.52 -14.67 -28.25
N GLU A 101 -5.23 -14.47 -26.96
CA GLU A 101 -5.84 -13.44 -26.12
C GLU A 101 -5.70 -12.03 -26.70
N TYR A 102 -4.57 -11.72 -27.33
CA TYR A 102 -4.26 -10.41 -27.91
C TYR A 102 -4.14 -10.45 -29.44
N GLY A 103 -4.64 -11.51 -30.06
CA GLY A 103 -4.58 -11.70 -31.51
C GLY A 103 -5.36 -10.64 -32.31
N PRO A 104 -5.23 -10.65 -33.66
CA PRO A 104 -5.86 -9.64 -34.51
C PRO A 104 -7.39 -9.53 -34.35
N ASN A 105 -8.06 -10.67 -34.10
CA ASN A 105 -9.52 -10.74 -33.95
C ASN A 105 -9.97 -10.79 -32.47
N ALA A 106 -9.07 -10.58 -31.52
CA ALA A 106 -9.40 -10.62 -30.11
C ALA A 106 -10.33 -9.46 -29.72
N ALA A 107 -11.29 -9.74 -28.84
CA ALA A 107 -12.11 -8.70 -28.22
C ALA A 107 -11.24 -7.82 -27.29
N PRO A 108 -11.61 -6.53 -27.09
CA PRO A 108 -11.00 -5.71 -26.06
C PRO A 108 -11.09 -6.37 -24.67
N PRO A 109 -10.09 -6.17 -23.80
CA PRO A 109 -10.10 -6.73 -22.45
C PRO A 109 -11.24 -6.15 -21.62
N SER A 110 -11.84 -6.96 -20.76
CA SER A 110 -12.81 -6.48 -19.77
C SER A 110 -12.10 -5.64 -18.69
N PRO A 111 -12.81 -4.77 -17.95
CA PRO A 111 -12.21 -4.00 -16.85
C PRO A 111 -11.47 -4.87 -15.83
N ALA A 112 -12.04 -6.01 -15.44
CA ALA A 112 -11.40 -6.96 -14.54
C ALA A 112 -10.09 -7.54 -15.13
N ARG A 113 -10.06 -7.80 -16.45
CA ARG A 113 -8.83 -8.26 -17.09
C ARG A 113 -7.78 -7.15 -17.18
N ILE A 114 -8.16 -5.89 -17.40
CA ILE A 114 -7.21 -4.77 -17.38
C ILE A 114 -6.56 -4.64 -16.00
N GLN A 115 -7.33 -4.77 -14.93
CA GLN A 115 -6.79 -4.79 -13.56
C GLN A 115 -5.79 -5.95 -13.39
N GLN A 116 -6.14 -7.14 -13.87
CA GLN A 116 -5.23 -8.29 -13.82
C GLN A 116 -3.95 -8.07 -14.63
N ILE A 117 -4.02 -7.47 -15.83
CA ILE A 117 -2.83 -7.10 -16.62
C ILE A 117 -1.99 -6.07 -15.86
N THR A 118 -2.62 -5.11 -15.16
CA THR A 118 -1.92 -4.11 -14.35
C THR A 118 -1.10 -4.80 -13.26
N SER A 119 -1.68 -5.75 -12.53
CA SER A 119 -0.97 -6.52 -11.50
C SER A 119 0.11 -7.44 -12.09
N GLU A 120 -0.18 -8.15 -13.18
CA GLU A 120 0.74 -9.12 -13.78
C GLU A 120 1.94 -8.47 -14.47
N GLN A 121 1.71 -7.36 -15.18
CA GLN A 121 2.72 -6.74 -16.06
C GLN A 121 3.24 -5.42 -15.50
N CYS A 122 2.34 -4.52 -15.09
CA CYS A 122 2.73 -3.15 -14.75
C CYS A 122 3.44 -3.04 -13.39
N GLU A 123 3.11 -3.88 -12.41
CA GLU A 123 3.82 -3.87 -11.13
C GLU A 123 5.30 -4.19 -11.28
N THR A 124 5.63 -5.21 -12.08
CA THR A 124 7.02 -5.59 -12.37
C THR A 124 7.72 -4.50 -13.18
N ALA A 125 7.06 -3.96 -14.20
CA ALA A 125 7.58 -2.86 -15.01
C ALA A 125 7.96 -1.64 -14.16
N VAL A 126 7.06 -1.21 -13.26
CA VAL A 126 7.29 -0.06 -12.39
C VAL A 126 8.38 -0.33 -11.36
N ARG A 127 8.44 -1.53 -10.75
CA ARG A 127 9.54 -1.90 -9.86
C ARG A 127 10.89 -1.83 -10.55
N ASN A 128 10.98 -2.31 -11.79
CA ASN A 128 12.21 -2.25 -12.57
C ASN A 128 12.59 -0.80 -12.94
N TYR A 129 11.60 0.01 -13.31
CA TYR A 129 11.79 1.42 -13.66
C TYR A 129 12.31 2.26 -12.48
N LEU A 130 11.70 2.13 -11.30
CA LEU A 130 12.08 2.90 -10.12
C LEU A 130 13.29 2.30 -9.38
N GLY A 131 13.51 0.98 -9.48
CA GLY A 131 14.61 0.29 -8.81
C GLY A 131 14.61 0.57 -7.30
N PRO A 132 15.73 1.05 -6.71
CA PRO A 132 15.80 1.43 -5.30
C PRO A 132 14.82 2.53 -4.87
N LYS A 133 14.23 3.25 -5.84
CA LYS A 133 13.23 4.31 -5.60
C LYS A 133 11.79 3.81 -5.58
N PHE A 134 11.57 2.50 -5.75
CA PHE A 134 10.23 1.94 -5.63
C PHE A 134 9.77 1.96 -4.16
N ASP A 135 8.69 2.70 -3.88
CA ASP A 135 8.01 2.69 -2.57
C ASP A 135 6.70 1.87 -2.67
N PRO A 136 6.58 0.71 -1.99
CA PRO A 136 5.32 -0.02 -1.95
C PRO A 136 4.19 0.72 -1.21
N ASN A 137 4.54 1.74 -0.41
CA ASN A 137 3.61 2.59 0.33
C ASN A 137 3.53 4.01 -0.27
N SER A 138 3.89 4.16 -1.55
CA SER A 138 3.85 5.46 -2.22
C SER A 138 2.44 6.05 -2.26
N LYS A 139 2.37 7.39 -2.27
CA LYS A 139 1.16 8.11 -2.71
C LYS A 139 0.83 7.89 -4.19
N PHE A 140 1.82 7.51 -4.99
CA PHE A 140 1.63 7.16 -6.40
C PHE A 140 1.22 5.70 -6.54
N THR A 141 0.32 5.40 -7.47
CA THR A 141 -0.13 4.04 -7.74
C THR A 141 0.29 3.57 -9.11
N VAL A 142 0.59 2.27 -9.21
CA VAL A 142 0.85 1.59 -10.48
C VAL A 142 -0.45 1.53 -11.28
N SER A 143 -0.44 2.03 -12.50
CA SER A 143 -1.61 2.06 -13.37
C SER A 143 -1.25 1.70 -14.81
N LEU A 144 -2.29 1.47 -15.62
CA LEU A 144 -2.19 1.04 -17.00
C LEU A 144 -3.04 1.95 -17.89
N LEU A 145 -2.41 2.53 -18.92
CA LEU A 145 -3.09 3.17 -20.04
C LEU A 145 -3.15 2.22 -21.24
N TRP A 146 -4.31 2.09 -21.85
CA TRP A 146 -4.54 1.18 -22.98
C TRP A 146 -5.28 1.89 -24.12
N PRO A 147 -5.28 1.36 -25.36
CA PRO A 147 -5.69 2.11 -26.55
C PRO A 147 -7.19 2.38 -26.61
N GLY A 148 -7.99 1.76 -25.72
CA GLY A 148 -9.45 1.83 -25.77
C GLY A 148 -10.06 0.93 -26.84
N ASP A 149 -11.37 0.69 -26.72
CA ASP A 149 -12.13 -0.21 -27.59
C ASP A 149 -11.98 0.12 -29.08
N ARG A 150 -12.01 1.41 -29.43
CA ARG A 150 -12.00 1.86 -30.82
C ARG A 150 -10.68 1.51 -31.50
N ALA A 151 -9.55 1.92 -30.93
CA ALA A 151 -8.23 1.66 -31.49
C ALA A 151 -7.89 0.16 -31.42
N TRP A 152 -8.33 -0.55 -30.39
CA TRP A 152 -8.20 -2.01 -30.31
C TRP A 152 -8.89 -2.72 -31.49
N ARG A 153 -10.14 -2.36 -31.79
CA ARG A 153 -10.94 -3.03 -32.82
C ARG A 153 -10.60 -2.59 -34.23
N GLN A 154 -10.32 -1.29 -34.43
CA GLN A 154 -10.17 -0.71 -35.77
C GLN A 154 -8.72 -0.68 -36.25
N SER A 155 -7.77 -0.38 -35.36
CA SER A 155 -6.35 -0.26 -35.70
C SER A 155 -5.56 -1.52 -35.33
N GLY A 156 -6.16 -2.44 -34.57
CA GLY A 156 -5.44 -3.60 -34.05
C GLY A 156 -4.41 -3.20 -32.99
N ASP A 157 -4.57 -2.04 -32.33
CA ASP A 157 -3.64 -1.58 -31.31
C ASP A 157 -3.72 -2.49 -30.09
N ARG A 158 -2.54 -2.93 -29.64
CA ARG A 158 -2.34 -3.83 -28.49
C ARG A 158 -1.26 -3.32 -27.54
N ARG A 159 -0.76 -2.12 -27.78
CA ARG A 159 0.21 -1.47 -26.91
C ARG A 159 -0.49 -0.98 -25.66
N VAL A 160 0.09 -1.24 -24.49
CA VAL A 160 -0.30 -0.63 -23.22
C VAL A 160 0.89 0.12 -22.63
N LEU A 161 0.62 1.18 -21.87
CA LEU A 161 1.62 1.90 -21.11
C LEU A 161 1.42 1.58 -19.63
N CYS A 162 2.42 0.96 -19.03
CA CYS A 162 2.51 0.78 -17.60
C CYS A 162 3.21 1.98 -17.00
N GLY A 163 2.70 2.49 -15.88
CA GLY A 163 3.25 3.70 -15.28
C GLY A 163 2.66 4.04 -13.94
N LEU A 164 2.93 5.27 -13.49
CA LEU A 164 2.53 5.78 -12.19
C LEU A 164 1.59 6.97 -12.34
N GLN A 165 0.61 7.06 -11.46
CA GLN A 165 -0.31 8.19 -11.35
C GLN A 165 -0.51 8.58 -9.88
N LEU A 166 -0.94 9.82 -9.64
CA LEU A 166 -1.40 10.27 -8.33
C LEU A 166 -2.92 10.12 -8.27
N PRO A 167 -3.47 9.22 -7.43
CA PRO A 167 -4.92 9.13 -7.25
C PRO A 167 -5.48 10.41 -6.65
N GLY A 168 -6.63 10.84 -7.16
CA GLY A 168 -7.42 11.96 -6.64
C GLY A 168 -8.85 11.57 -6.30
N PRO A 169 -9.65 12.55 -5.84
CA PRO A 169 -11.08 12.36 -5.57
C PRO A 169 -11.84 11.83 -6.79
N ASN A 170 -12.95 11.12 -6.55
CA ASN A 170 -13.87 10.66 -7.60
C ASN A 170 -13.20 9.83 -8.71
N ASN A 171 -12.19 9.01 -8.35
CA ASN A 171 -11.45 8.18 -9.30
C ASN A 171 -10.75 8.99 -10.41
N GLN A 172 -10.45 10.26 -10.16
CA GLN A 172 -9.67 11.09 -11.06
C GLN A 172 -8.18 10.95 -10.77
N GLN A 173 -7.36 11.29 -11.75
CA GLN A 173 -5.91 11.40 -11.60
C GLN A 173 -5.57 12.86 -11.35
N GLU A 174 -4.83 13.13 -10.27
CA GLU A 174 -4.33 14.47 -9.99
C GLU A 174 -3.10 14.75 -10.84
N ALA A 175 -2.96 16.01 -11.26
CA ALA A 175 -1.74 16.47 -11.88
C ALA A 175 -0.65 16.61 -10.81
N PHE A 176 0.57 16.23 -11.15
CA PHE A 176 1.76 16.41 -10.34
C PHE A 176 2.93 16.88 -11.21
N THR A 177 3.99 17.32 -10.55
CA THR A 177 5.24 17.78 -11.18
C THR A 177 6.42 17.01 -10.61
N GLY A 178 7.50 16.93 -11.40
CA GLY A 178 8.68 16.12 -11.10
C GLY A 178 8.51 14.65 -11.48
N LYS A 179 9.63 13.94 -11.63
CA LYS A 179 9.61 12.49 -11.78
C LYS A 179 9.33 11.83 -10.44
N VAL A 180 8.57 10.74 -10.45
CA VAL A 180 8.23 9.95 -9.25
C VAL A 180 9.48 9.60 -8.45
N ALA A 181 10.57 9.18 -9.10
CA ALA A 181 11.83 8.83 -8.42
C ALA A 181 12.49 9.98 -7.61
N ASP A 182 12.12 11.23 -7.92
CA ASP A 182 12.77 12.45 -7.41
C ASP A 182 11.86 13.26 -6.47
N VAL A 183 10.59 12.88 -6.30
CA VAL A 183 9.62 13.60 -5.47
C VAL A 183 9.23 12.80 -4.23
N ASP A 184 8.79 13.52 -3.19
CA ASP A 184 8.33 12.91 -1.94
C ASP A 184 7.19 11.93 -2.19
N GLN A 185 7.43 10.66 -1.84
CA GLN A 185 6.51 9.54 -2.02
C GLN A 185 5.50 9.42 -0.87
N SER A 186 5.64 10.24 0.18
CA SER A 186 4.85 10.11 1.42
C SER A 186 3.35 10.19 1.16
N LYS A 187 2.63 9.20 1.69
CA LYS A 187 1.18 9.08 1.60
C LYS A 187 0.50 9.93 2.68
N VAL A 188 0.43 11.23 2.40
CA VAL A 188 -0.07 12.26 3.34
C VAL A 188 -1.12 13.13 2.68
N TRP A 189 -2.04 13.65 3.49
CA TRP A 189 -3.13 14.50 3.05
C TRP A 189 -3.30 15.72 3.97
N PRO A 190 -3.96 16.78 3.49
CA PRO A 190 -4.33 17.91 4.34
C PRO A 190 -5.14 17.48 5.57
N SER A 191 -4.99 18.25 6.65
CA SER A 191 -5.84 18.06 7.84
C SER A 191 -7.31 18.28 7.48
N GLY A 192 -8.16 17.35 7.90
CA GLY A 192 -9.59 17.29 7.61
C GLY A 192 -9.97 16.44 6.39
N THR A 193 -9.01 15.82 5.71
CA THR A 193 -9.32 14.86 4.65
C THR A 193 -9.87 13.56 5.23
N CYS A 194 -11.01 13.10 4.73
CA CYS A 194 -11.58 11.79 5.03
C CYS A 194 -11.20 10.78 3.95
N LEU A 195 -10.68 9.62 4.33
CA LEU A 195 -10.24 8.58 3.39
C LEU A 195 -11.29 7.46 3.34
N GLY A 196 -11.78 7.19 2.13
CA GLY A 196 -12.87 6.25 1.89
C GLY A 196 -12.63 4.86 2.48
N ILE A 197 -13.71 4.08 2.60
CA ILE A 197 -13.66 2.69 3.06
C ILE A 197 -14.22 1.78 1.98
N ASP A 198 -13.54 0.65 1.73
CA ASP A 198 -14.09 -0.43 0.92
C ASP A 198 -15.00 -1.29 1.81
N PRO A 199 -16.33 -1.28 1.57
CA PRO A 199 -17.28 -2.02 2.41
C PRO A 199 -17.15 -3.54 2.28
N SER A 200 -16.46 -4.05 1.25
CA SER A 200 -16.25 -5.48 1.07
C SER A 200 -15.09 -6.03 1.91
N THR A 201 -14.08 -5.20 2.18
CA THR A 201 -12.84 -5.58 2.90
C THR A 201 -12.70 -4.88 4.25
N ASN A 202 -13.50 -3.85 4.52
CA ASN A 202 -13.34 -2.93 5.66
C ASN A 202 -11.95 -2.31 5.73
N GLN A 203 -11.35 -2.02 4.57
CA GLN A 203 -10.04 -1.37 4.47
C GLN A 203 -10.17 0.07 3.95
N PRO A 204 -9.25 0.97 4.33
CA PRO A 204 -9.20 2.30 3.75
C PRO A 204 -8.89 2.19 2.25
N THR A 205 -9.54 3.01 1.44
CA THR A 205 -9.20 3.11 0.02
C THR A 205 -8.08 4.10 -0.23
N ASP A 206 -7.70 4.90 0.78
CA ASP A 206 -6.75 6.01 0.66
C ASP A 206 -7.07 7.00 -0.47
N VAL A 207 -8.35 7.08 -0.81
CA VAL A 207 -8.92 8.06 -1.73
C VAL A 207 -9.72 9.07 -0.91
N PRO A 208 -9.46 10.38 -1.05
CA PRO A 208 -10.27 11.40 -0.40
C PRO A 208 -11.76 11.31 -0.79
N VAL A 209 -12.63 11.38 0.21
CA VAL A 209 -14.08 11.44 0.06
C VAL A 209 -14.64 12.61 0.88
N ASP A 210 -15.88 13.02 0.58
CA ASP A 210 -16.63 13.89 1.49
C ASP A 210 -16.80 13.18 2.83
N CYS A 211 -16.53 13.85 3.96
CA CYS A 211 -16.67 13.24 5.28
C CYS A 211 -18.12 12.83 5.61
N ALA A 212 -19.12 13.39 4.94
CA ALA A 212 -20.51 12.92 5.04
C ALA A 212 -20.71 11.54 4.36
N ALA A 213 -19.80 11.13 3.47
CA ALA A 213 -19.78 9.80 2.89
C ALA A 213 -19.06 8.79 3.80
N PRO A 214 -19.33 7.48 3.61
CA PRO A 214 -18.62 6.41 4.33
C PRO A 214 -17.10 6.50 4.17
N HIS A 215 -16.37 6.54 5.29
CA HIS A 215 -14.90 6.60 5.30
C HIS A 215 -14.31 5.80 6.47
N ALA A 216 -13.04 5.41 6.36
CA ALA A 216 -12.35 4.60 7.38
C ALA A 216 -11.65 5.47 8.42
N VAL A 217 -11.06 6.58 7.96
CA VAL A 217 -10.24 7.47 8.80
C VAL A 217 -10.39 8.93 8.37
N GLU A 218 -10.16 9.84 9.32
CA GLU A 218 -10.05 11.28 9.09
C GLU A 218 -8.63 11.75 9.46
N VAL A 219 -7.97 12.46 8.55
CA VAL A 219 -6.62 12.98 8.72
C VAL A 219 -6.67 14.23 9.59
N THR A 220 -5.81 14.30 10.60
CA THR A 220 -5.73 15.40 11.58
C THR A 220 -4.43 16.19 11.51
N GLY A 221 -3.46 15.71 10.73
CA GLY A 221 -2.16 16.36 10.58
C GLY A 221 -1.17 15.51 9.80
N THR A 222 0.01 16.08 9.57
CA THR A 222 1.14 15.41 8.93
C THR A 222 2.42 15.73 9.69
N VAL A 223 3.23 14.71 9.94
CA VAL A 223 4.53 14.87 10.60
C VAL A 223 5.63 14.66 9.58
N ASN A 224 6.53 15.63 9.46
CA ASN A 224 7.74 15.51 8.65
C ASN A 224 8.90 15.01 9.54
N LEU A 225 9.32 13.77 9.33
CA LEU A 225 10.43 13.15 10.07
C LEU A 225 11.78 13.77 9.69
N ALA A 226 11.95 14.25 8.44
CA ALA A 226 13.22 14.84 8.00
C ALA A 226 13.57 16.13 8.76
N ALA A 227 12.57 16.83 9.31
CA ALA A 227 12.80 18.01 10.14
C ALA A 227 13.53 17.68 11.44
N ARG A 228 13.34 16.46 11.98
CA ARG A 228 14.01 15.97 13.19
C ARG A 228 15.21 15.08 12.89
N PHE A 229 15.12 14.28 11.83
CA PHE A 229 16.09 13.28 11.43
C PHE A 229 16.58 13.55 9.99
N PRO A 230 17.55 14.47 9.80
CA PRO A 230 17.99 14.89 8.46
C PRO A 230 18.88 13.85 7.74
N GLY A 231 19.31 12.80 8.44
CA GLY A 231 20.27 11.81 7.94
C GLY A 231 19.63 10.49 7.48
N ALA A 232 20.20 9.39 7.95
CA ALA A 232 19.69 8.05 7.70
C ALA A 232 18.33 7.81 8.41
N LEU A 233 17.65 6.73 8.04
CA LEU A 233 16.42 6.30 8.70
C LEU A 233 16.67 6.15 10.21
N PRO A 234 15.97 6.88 11.08
CA PRO A 234 16.04 6.67 12.53
C PRO A 234 15.47 5.30 12.94
N ALA A 235 15.91 4.80 14.10
CA ALA A 235 15.37 3.55 14.64
C ALA A 235 13.86 3.68 14.89
N GLU A 236 13.12 2.59 14.72
CA GLU A 236 11.66 2.60 14.83
C GLU A 236 11.13 3.19 16.15
N PRO A 237 11.72 2.92 17.34
CA PRO A 237 11.27 3.54 18.58
C PRO A 237 11.46 5.07 18.62
N ASP A 238 12.50 5.58 17.97
CA ASP A 238 12.77 7.02 17.90
C ASP A 238 11.78 7.72 16.96
N GLN A 239 11.43 7.06 15.85
CA GLN A 239 10.33 7.50 14.98
C GLN A 239 9.04 7.54 15.76
N ASP A 240 8.70 6.43 16.42
CA ASP A 240 7.43 6.25 17.11
C ASP A 240 7.22 7.34 18.17
N GLY A 241 8.22 7.57 19.03
CA GLY A 241 8.15 8.61 20.05
C GLY A 241 7.92 10.00 19.46
N PHE A 242 8.67 10.37 18.42
CA PHE A 242 8.52 11.67 17.77
C PHE A 242 7.16 11.83 17.08
N ILE A 243 6.73 10.83 16.31
CA ILE A 243 5.45 10.86 15.58
C ILE A 243 4.29 10.88 16.57
N LYS A 244 4.32 10.06 17.62
CA LYS A 244 3.29 10.00 18.65
C LYS A 244 3.03 11.35 19.30
N ASP A 245 4.10 12.01 19.75
CA ASP A 245 4.01 13.30 20.44
C ASP A 245 3.46 14.39 19.50
N ALA A 246 3.98 14.45 18.27
CA ALA A 246 3.54 15.40 17.27
C ALA A 246 2.09 15.18 16.84
N CYS A 247 1.73 13.93 16.52
CA CYS A 247 0.37 13.58 16.12
C CYS A 247 -0.64 13.80 17.24
N THR A 248 -0.32 13.47 18.48
CA THR A 248 -1.21 13.72 19.63
C THR A 248 -1.53 15.21 19.75
N LYS A 249 -0.52 16.07 19.68
CA LYS A 249 -0.71 17.53 19.71
C LYS A 249 -1.55 18.04 18.54
N MET A 250 -1.31 17.55 17.32
CA MET A 250 -2.06 17.94 16.14
C MET A 250 -3.53 17.49 16.22
N THR A 251 -3.77 16.25 16.62
CA THR A 251 -5.12 15.69 16.80
C THR A 251 -5.92 16.41 17.88
N ASP A 252 -5.31 16.70 19.04
CA ASP A 252 -5.96 17.47 20.10
C ASP A 252 -6.35 18.88 19.63
N ALA A 253 -5.44 19.55 18.90
CA ALA A 253 -5.73 20.86 18.33
C ALA A 253 -6.82 20.80 17.25
N TYR A 254 -6.81 19.76 16.42
CA TYR A 254 -7.79 19.55 15.36
C TYR A 254 -9.21 19.31 15.90
N LEU A 255 -9.34 18.52 16.97
CA LEU A 255 -10.64 18.14 17.56
C LEU A 255 -11.21 19.18 18.52
N ALA A 256 -10.40 20.14 19.00
CA ALA A 256 -10.83 21.12 19.99
C ALA A 256 -12.18 21.79 19.61
N PRO A 257 -13.14 21.86 20.55
CA PRO A 257 -13.04 21.55 21.98
C PRO A 257 -13.30 20.08 22.36
N VAL A 258 -13.61 19.21 21.40
CA VAL A 258 -13.84 17.78 21.64
C VAL A 258 -12.51 17.11 21.97
N LYS A 259 -12.49 16.28 23.02
CA LYS A 259 -11.31 15.46 23.35
C LYS A 259 -11.40 14.12 22.63
N LEU A 260 -10.30 13.63 22.05
CA LEU A 260 -10.26 12.33 21.37
C LEU A 260 -10.81 11.19 22.24
N ARG A 261 -10.49 11.20 23.54
CA ARG A 261 -11.00 10.19 24.48
C ARG A 261 -12.53 10.09 24.51
N ASN A 262 -13.25 11.14 24.09
CA ASN A 262 -14.71 11.17 24.10
C ASN A 262 -15.34 10.65 22.79
N THR A 263 -14.56 10.28 21.76
CA THR A 263 -15.07 9.99 20.41
C THR A 263 -15.02 8.52 20.00
N THR A 264 -14.65 7.58 20.89
CA THR A 264 -14.39 6.15 20.57
C THR A 264 -13.29 5.91 19.52
N LEU A 265 -12.87 6.95 18.81
CA LEU A 265 -11.78 6.94 17.86
C LEU A 265 -10.45 6.79 18.58
N THR A 266 -9.50 6.25 17.85
CA THR A 266 -8.11 6.11 18.25
C THR A 266 -7.26 6.93 17.29
N LEU A 267 -6.13 7.43 17.79
CA LEU A 267 -5.10 8.04 16.95
C LEU A 267 -4.28 6.92 16.30
N ILE A 268 -4.15 7.00 14.99
CA ILE A 268 -3.38 6.10 14.13
C ILE A 268 -2.30 6.89 13.40
N TYR A 269 -1.11 6.34 13.40
CA TYR A 269 0.00 6.83 12.59
C TYR A 269 0.97 5.65 12.32
N PRO A 270 1.51 5.53 11.10
CA PRO A 270 2.56 4.57 10.80
C PRO A 270 3.94 5.13 11.19
N THR A 271 4.94 4.26 11.28
CA THR A 271 6.36 4.63 11.12
C THR A 271 6.75 4.53 9.64
N VAL A 272 7.87 5.13 9.26
CA VAL A 272 8.38 5.05 7.88
C VAL A 272 9.30 3.84 7.75
N PRO A 273 8.97 2.83 6.93
CA PRO A 273 9.86 1.69 6.71
C PRO A 273 11.06 2.08 5.84
N LEU A 274 12.11 1.24 5.85
CA LEU A 274 13.34 1.48 5.11
C LEU A 274 13.12 1.60 3.59
N SER A 275 12.21 0.82 3.02
CA SER A 275 11.84 0.91 1.59
C SER A 275 11.33 2.30 1.24
N SER A 276 10.35 2.80 2.01
CA SER A 276 9.76 4.12 1.80
C SER A 276 10.78 5.25 2.03
N TRP A 277 11.61 5.14 3.07
CA TRP A 277 12.67 6.13 3.30
C TRP A 277 13.73 6.14 2.19
N THR A 278 14.12 4.99 1.67
CA THR A 278 15.08 4.91 0.55
C THR A 278 14.48 5.51 -0.72
N ALA A 279 13.19 5.28 -0.94
CA ALA A 279 12.46 5.81 -2.08
C ALA A 279 12.24 7.33 -2.02
N GLY A 280 12.10 7.91 -0.83
CA GLY A 280 12.01 9.37 -0.67
C GLY A 280 10.94 9.83 0.32
N SER A 281 10.11 8.93 0.84
CA SER A 281 9.11 9.23 1.86
C SER A 281 9.76 9.74 3.14
N ARG A 282 9.36 10.93 3.59
CA ARG A 282 9.85 11.57 4.83
C ARG A 282 8.73 11.98 5.77
N GLN A 283 7.48 11.72 5.42
CA GLN A 283 6.32 12.21 6.13
C GLN A 283 5.32 11.09 6.41
N VAL A 284 4.53 11.27 7.47
CA VAL A 284 3.44 10.36 7.84
C VAL A 284 2.18 11.15 8.18
N ALA A 285 1.01 10.58 7.87
CA ALA A 285 -0.28 11.15 8.23
C ALA A 285 -0.66 10.75 9.68
N CYS A 286 -1.18 11.72 10.43
CA CYS A 286 -1.81 11.51 11.72
C CYS A 286 -3.32 11.37 11.48
N SER A 287 -3.89 10.21 11.70
CA SER A 287 -5.30 9.94 11.37
C SER A 287 -6.07 9.45 12.59
N ILE A 288 -7.37 9.69 12.61
CA ILE A 288 -8.27 9.14 13.63
C ILE A 288 -9.28 8.20 12.99
N GLY A 289 -9.54 7.09 13.67
CA GLY A 289 -10.46 6.07 13.20
C GLY A 289 -10.80 5.05 14.28
N ALA A 290 -11.75 4.17 13.98
CA ALA A 290 -12.16 3.09 14.85
C ALA A 290 -11.89 1.74 14.19
N THR A 291 -11.28 0.82 14.94
CA THR A 291 -10.94 -0.53 14.44
C THR A 291 -12.00 -1.54 14.86
N LEU A 292 -12.22 -2.57 14.06
CA LEU A 292 -13.08 -3.71 14.39
C LEU A 292 -12.39 -4.77 15.27
N GLY A 293 -11.11 -4.60 15.59
CA GLY A 293 -10.31 -5.55 16.37
C GLY A 293 -9.84 -6.80 15.60
N ASN A 294 -10.23 -6.94 14.34
CA ASN A 294 -9.85 -8.03 13.44
C ASN A 294 -8.91 -7.58 12.29
N GLY A 295 -8.30 -6.40 12.42
CA GLY A 295 -7.50 -5.77 11.36
C GLY A 295 -8.32 -4.94 10.34
N GLY A 296 -9.65 -4.94 10.44
CA GLY A 296 -10.53 -4.05 9.67
C GLY A 296 -10.92 -2.77 10.40
N TRP A 297 -11.51 -1.85 9.66
CA TRP A 297 -11.97 -0.54 10.11
C TRP A 297 -13.49 -0.48 10.25
N ALA A 298 -13.98 0.27 11.22
CA ALA A 298 -15.39 0.63 11.29
C ALA A 298 -15.68 1.73 10.25
N THR A 299 -16.91 1.74 9.75
CA THR A 299 -17.38 2.78 8.84
C THR A 299 -17.73 4.04 9.62
N LEU A 300 -17.04 5.14 9.32
CA LEU A 300 -17.35 6.46 9.84
C LEU A 300 -18.31 7.19 8.90
N LEU A 301 -19.19 8.00 9.49
CA LEU A 301 -20.03 8.98 8.79
C LEU A 301 -19.99 10.31 9.53
N ASN A 302 -19.88 11.40 8.76
CA ASN A 302 -19.60 12.76 9.22
C ASN A 302 -18.19 12.93 9.82
N SER A 303 -17.71 14.17 9.86
CA SER A 303 -16.43 14.50 10.51
C SER A 303 -16.49 14.26 12.02
N ALA A 304 -15.34 13.89 12.60
CA ALA A 304 -15.11 13.77 14.04
C ALA A 304 -15.33 15.08 14.82
N LYS A 305 -15.38 16.23 14.14
CA LYS A 305 -15.75 17.53 14.72
C LYS A 305 -17.26 17.78 14.77
N GLY A 306 -18.07 16.89 14.17
CA GLY A 306 -19.52 17.03 14.05
C GLY A 306 -20.28 15.87 14.70
N GLN A 307 -21.44 15.54 14.13
CA GLN A 307 -22.27 14.40 14.55
C GLN A 307 -21.72 13.09 13.96
N LEU A 308 -20.50 12.72 14.39
CA LEU A 308 -19.85 11.49 13.99
C LEU A 308 -20.75 10.28 14.29
N LEU A 309 -20.80 9.34 13.36
CA LEU A 309 -21.34 8.00 13.58
C LEU A 309 -20.26 6.97 13.27
N ILE A 310 -20.19 5.91 14.08
CA ILE A 310 -19.30 4.76 13.93
C ILE A 310 -20.20 3.55 13.76
N ASN A 311 -20.18 2.94 12.57
CA ASN A 311 -21.12 1.90 12.15
C ASN A 311 -22.59 2.28 12.41
N GLY A 312 -22.94 3.55 12.16
CA GLY A 312 -24.29 4.09 12.34
C GLY A 312 -24.68 4.44 13.78
N LEU A 313 -23.78 4.26 14.76
CA LEU A 313 -24.02 4.58 16.16
C LEU A 313 -23.21 5.82 16.58
N PRO A 314 -23.74 6.67 17.47
CA PRO A 314 -22.95 7.77 18.03
C PRO A 314 -21.77 7.24 18.86
N PRO A 315 -20.66 7.99 18.95
CA PRO A 315 -19.55 7.67 19.82
C PRO A 315 -19.97 7.42 21.27
N VAL A 316 -19.38 6.39 21.88
CA VAL A 316 -19.52 6.07 23.30
C VAL A 316 -18.18 6.35 23.97
N PRO A 317 -18.11 7.36 24.86
CA PRO A 317 -16.88 7.61 25.61
C PRO A 317 -16.61 6.41 26.55
N PRO A 318 -15.33 6.07 26.77
CA PRO A 318 -14.96 5.12 27.81
C PRO A 318 -15.43 5.65 29.17
N PRO A 319 -15.78 4.76 30.12
CA PRO A 319 -16.15 5.16 31.47
C PRO A 319 -15.06 6.04 32.09
N ASP A 320 -15.47 7.07 32.84
CA ASP A 320 -14.53 7.88 33.59
C ASP A 320 -13.75 6.99 34.57
N ILE A 321 -12.44 7.28 34.70
CA ILE A 321 -11.59 6.61 35.67
C ILE A 321 -12.02 7.10 37.06
N PRO A 322 -12.40 6.22 38.01
CA PRO A 322 -12.76 6.63 39.37
C PRO A 322 -11.65 7.45 40.02
N GLU A 323 -12.00 8.51 40.76
CA GLU A 323 -11.04 9.41 41.39
C GLU A 323 -10.07 8.70 42.34
N GLU A 324 -10.50 7.60 42.98
CA GLU A 324 -9.60 6.78 43.81
C GLU A 324 -8.43 6.21 43.01
N ARG A 325 -8.62 5.89 41.73
CA ARG A 325 -7.57 5.32 40.86
C ARG A 325 -6.60 6.39 40.33
N LEU A 326 -7.00 7.65 40.30
CA LEU A 326 -6.13 8.77 39.90
C LEU A 326 -5.16 9.19 41.01
N THR A 327 -5.50 8.87 42.26
CA THR A 327 -4.73 9.23 43.47
C THR A 327 -3.96 8.06 44.08
N MET A 328 -4.15 6.84 43.57
CA MET A 328 -3.38 5.68 43.99
C MET A 328 -1.90 5.84 43.63
N PRO A 329 -0.97 5.63 44.58
CA PRO A 329 0.45 5.62 44.27
C PRO A 329 0.76 4.55 43.21
N PRO A 330 1.70 4.81 42.28
CA PRO A 330 2.06 3.82 41.26
C PRO A 330 2.47 2.51 41.94
N ILE A 331 1.93 1.40 41.43
CA ILE A 331 2.29 0.07 41.93
C ILE A 331 3.80 -0.10 41.70
N PRO A 332 4.60 -0.42 42.74
CA PRO A 332 6.02 -0.69 42.55
C PRO A 332 6.19 -1.79 41.51
N VAL A 333 6.87 -1.48 40.41
CA VAL A 333 7.18 -2.48 39.38
C VAL A 333 8.14 -3.48 40.00
N GLN A 334 7.64 -4.66 40.37
CA GLN A 334 8.48 -5.77 40.78
C GLN A 334 9.13 -6.35 39.53
N VAL A 335 10.39 -5.96 39.28
CA VAL A 335 11.21 -6.63 38.26
C VAL A 335 11.33 -8.11 38.67
N PRO A 336 10.99 -9.08 37.81
CA PRO A 336 11.20 -10.48 38.11
C PRO A 336 12.67 -10.69 38.51
N ALA A 337 12.90 -11.38 39.63
CA ALA A 337 14.25 -11.72 40.06
C ALA A 337 14.98 -12.44 38.92
N GLN A 338 16.17 -11.95 38.56
CA GLN A 338 17.04 -12.65 37.63
C GLN A 338 17.21 -14.10 38.12
N PRO A 339 17.04 -15.11 37.25
CA PRO A 339 17.39 -16.47 37.59
C PRO A 339 18.83 -16.51 38.13
N PRO A 340 19.12 -17.32 39.16
CA PRO A 340 20.49 -17.45 39.65
C PRO A 340 21.38 -17.85 38.47
N ALA A 341 22.53 -17.18 38.34
CA ALA A 341 23.53 -17.54 37.37
C ALA A 341 23.82 -19.05 37.49
N ALA A 342 23.65 -19.78 36.38
CA ALA A 342 24.07 -21.16 36.31
C ALA A 342 25.57 -21.22 36.64
N ASN A 343 25.93 -22.07 37.60
CA ASN A 343 27.32 -22.36 37.96
C ASN A 343 28.13 -22.69 36.70
N PRO A 344 29.44 -22.35 36.66
CA PRO A 344 30.28 -22.65 35.51
C PRO A 344 30.23 -24.15 35.22
N ALA A 345 30.02 -24.50 33.94
CA ALA A 345 30.11 -25.87 33.48
C ALA A 345 31.52 -26.44 33.79
N PRO A 346 31.64 -27.72 34.16
CA PRO A 346 32.93 -28.37 34.33
C PRO A 346 33.73 -28.32 33.02
N GLU A 347 35.01 -27.98 33.16
CA GLU A 347 36.00 -27.89 32.09
C GLU A 347 36.04 -29.18 31.25
N ALA A 348 35.90 -29.05 29.93
CA ALA A 348 36.04 -30.17 29.01
C ALA A 348 37.50 -30.67 29.02
N PRO A 349 37.76 -31.99 29.02
CA PRO A 349 39.12 -32.52 28.98
C PRO A 349 39.83 -32.10 27.68
N GLN A 350 41.02 -31.52 27.82
CA GLN A 350 41.89 -31.20 26.69
C GLN A 350 42.31 -32.47 25.93
N PRO A 351 42.27 -32.48 24.58
CA PRO A 351 42.80 -33.60 23.81
C PRO A 351 44.34 -33.65 23.91
N ALA A 352 44.87 -34.87 24.09
CA ALA A 352 46.30 -35.14 24.17
C ALA A 352 47.06 -34.70 22.89
N PRO A 353 48.34 -34.29 22.99
CA PRO A 353 49.12 -33.90 21.83
C PRO A 353 49.43 -35.11 20.95
N ALA A 354 49.24 -34.96 19.64
CA ALA A 354 49.73 -35.90 18.65
C ALA A 354 51.27 -35.79 18.57
N GLY A 355 51.94 -36.92 18.74
CA GLY A 355 53.31 -37.14 18.24
C GLY A 355 53.29 -37.51 16.76
#